data_AF-C1N7L0-F1
#
_entry.id   AF-C1N7L0-F1
#
_cell.length_a   1.000
_cell.length_b   1.000
_cell.length_c   1.000
_cell.angle_alpha   90.00
_cell.angle_beta   90.00
_cell.angle_gamma   90.00
#
_symmetry.space_group_name_H-M   'P 1'
#
loop_
_entity.id
_entity.type
_entity.pdbx_description
1 polymer ?
#
loop_
_entity_poly.entity_id
_entity_poly.type
_entity_poly.pdbx_seq_one_letter_code
_entity_poly.pdbx_strand_id
1 'polypeptide(L)'
;MEVRASHLLVKHQGSRRAASWRDPDGVVITKRTKAAAMDELMAYKAEIDAGNVTFADLAAKVSDCSSAKHGGDLGFFGPGKMQKAFEDGAFALEVGAMSGVVDSDSGLHIILRTA
;
A
#
# COMPACT_ATOMS: atom_id res chain seq x y z
N MET A 1 -8.51 -2.61 20.61
CA MET A 1 -9.24 -2.30 19.37
C MET A 1 -8.40 -2.79 18.23
N GLU A 2 -8.96 -3.65 17.39
CA GLU A 2 -8.31 -4.16 16.19
C GLU A 2 -9.02 -3.57 14.98
N VAL A 3 -8.27 -3.34 13.91
CA VAL A 3 -8.81 -2.91 12.62
C VAL A 3 -8.41 -3.93 11.56
N ARG A 4 -9.21 -4.06 10.51
CA ARG A 4 -8.82 -4.80 9.32
C ARG A 4 -8.62 -3.81 8.20
N ALA A 5 -7.51 -3.92 7.49
CA ALA A 5 -7.25 -3.08 6.34
C ALA A 5 -6.54 -3.84 5.24
N SER A 6 -6.83 -3.43 4.01
CA SER A 6 -6.04 -3.78 2.84
C SER A 6 -5.09 -2.64 2.50
N HIS A 7 -3.97 -2.94 1.86
CA HIS A 7 -3.06 -1.92 1.40
C HIS A 7 -2.50 -2.17 0.00
N LEU A 8 -2.10 -1.08 -0.65
CA LEU A 8 -1.31 -1.07 -1.87
C LEU A 8 0.02 -0.43 -1.54
N LEU A 9 1.11 -1.16 -1.69
CA LEU A 9 2.47 -0.68 -1.44
C LEU A 9 3.20 -0.50 -2.76
N VAL A 10 3.76 0.68 -3.03
CA VAL A 10 4.75 0.86 -4.09
C VAL A 10 6.08 1.24 -3.47
N LYS A 11 7.08 0.41 -3.74
CA LYS A 11 8.44 0.65 -3.28
C LYS A 11 9.19 1.54 -4.24
N HIS A 12 10.14 2.28 -3.70
CA HIS A 12 11.06 3.15 -4.43
C HIS A 12 12.49 2.96 -3.91
N GLN A 13 13.44 3.67 -4.50
CA GLN A 13 14.87 3.59 -4.18
C GLN A 13 15.20 3.90 -2.71
N GLY A 14 14.29 4.57 -1.99
CA GLY A 14 14.44 4.91 -0.57
C GLY A 14 13.73 3.94 0.38
N SER A 15 13.05 2.93 -0.15
CA SER A 15 12.41 1.90 0.66
C SER A 15 13.47 1.02 1.33
N ARG A 16 13.28 0.70 2.61
CA ARG A 16 14.19 -0.12 3.44
C ARG A 16 14.63 -1.41 2.76
N ARG A 17 13.75 -2.03 1.97
CA ARG A 17 14.06 -3.17 1.11
C ARG A 17 13.64 -2.84 -0.31
N ALA A 18 14.62 -2.53 -1.17
CA ALA A 18 14.42 -2.22 -2.58
C ALA A 18 14.20 -3.47 -3.47
N ALA A 19 13.42 -4.44 -3.00
CA ALA A 19 13.09 -5.67 -3.72
C ALA A 19 11.69 -6.17 -3.31
N SER A 20 10.94 -6.72 -4.25
CA SER A 20 9.60 -7.29 -4.03
C SER A 20 9.42 -8.62 -4.75
N TRP A 21 8.25 -9.22 -4.67
CA TRP A 21 7.93 -10.42 -5.45
C TRP A 21 7.80 -10.11 -6.95
N ARG A 22 7.52 -8.86 -7.32
CA ARG A 22 7.42 -8.37 -8.70
C ARG A 22 8.79 -8.06 -9.30
N ASP A 23 9.72 -7.65 -8.43
CA ASP A 23 11.07 -7.24 -8.78
C ASP A 23 12.04 -7.85 -7.75
N PRO A 24 12.33 -9.16 -7.88
CA PRO A 24 13.15 -9.90 -6.91
C PRO A 24 14.59 -9.37 -6.87
N ASP A 25 15.11 -8.90 -8.00
CA ASP A 25 16.44 -8.32 -8.15
C ASP A 25 16.48 -6.82 -7.83
N GLY A 26 15.32 -6.19 -7.61
CA GLY A 26 15.23 -4.78 -7.24
C GLY A 26 15.62 -3.79 -8.34
N VAL A 27 15.67 -4.21 -9.61
CA VAL A 27 16.16 -3.40 -10.73
C VAL A 27 15.25 -2.21 -11.01
N VAL A 28 13.94 -2.39 -10.86
CA VAL A 28 12.94 -1.34 -11.06
C VAL A 28 12.82 -0.49 -9.81
N ILE A 29 12.75 -1.12 -8.64
CA ILE A 29 12.54 -0.42 -7.36
C ILE A 29 13.71 0.51 -7.05
N THR A 30 14.96 0.09 -7.30
CA THR A 30 16.16 0.92 -7.09
C THR A 30 16.26 2.11 -8.03
N LYS A 31 15.58 2.08 -9.19
CA LYS A 31 15.55 3.19 -10.15
C LYS A 31 14.35 4.11 -9.95
N ARG A 32 13.29 3.62 -9.32
CA ARG A 32 12.07 4.40 -9.07
C ARG A 32 12.34 5.43 -7.98
N THR A 33 12.07 6.71 -8.28
CA THR A 33 12.14 7.79 -7.28
C THR A 33 10.89 7.78 -6.41
N LYS A 34 10.97 8.40 -5.23
CA LYS A 34 9.80 8.58 -4.36
C LYS A 34 8.67 9.34 -5.05
N ALA A 35 9.01 10.36 -5.84
CA ALA A 35 8.03 11.13 -6.63
C ALA A 35 7.33 10.25 -7.67
N ALA A 36 8.09 9.46 -8.44
CA ALA A 36 7.51 8.54 -9.41
C ALA A 36 6.59 7.49 -8.75
N ALA A 37 6.99 6.96 -7.59
CA ALA A 37 6.13 6.06 -6.82
C ALA A 37 4.84 6.75 -6.33
N MET A 38 4.93 8.02 -5.95
CA MET A 38 3.77 8.81 -5.51
C MET A 38 2.80 9.06 -6.66
N ASP A 39 3.32 9.42 -7.83
CA ASP A 39 2.51 9.62 -9.04
C ASP A 39 1.83 8.31 -9.48
N GLU A 40 2.55 7.18 -9.46
CA GLU A 40 1.99 5.85 -9.71
C GLU A 40 0.85 5.54 -8.72
N LEU A 41 1.07 5.75 -7.42
CA LEU A 41 0.07 5.54 -6.39
C LEU A 41 -1.17 6.41 -6.59
N MET A 42 -0.98 7.68 -6.92
CA MET A 42 -2.08 8.63 -7.14
C MET A 42 -2.91 8.25 -8.37
N ALA A 43 -2.27 7.83 -9.45
CA ALA A 43 -2.97 7.32 -10.63
C ALA A 43 -3.81 6.09 -10.27
N TYR A 44 -3.24 5.14 -9.52
CA TYR A 44 -3.95 3.97 -9.02
C TYR A 44 -5.14 4.34 -8.12
N LYS A 45 -4.97 5.31 -7.23
CA LYS A 45 -6.07 5.81 -6.40
C LYS A 45 -7.19 6.39 -7.26
N ALA A 46 -6.85 7.20 -8.26
CA ALA A 46 -7.83 7.83 -9.14
C ALA A 46 -8.62 6.80 -9.96
N GLU A 47 -7.98 5.73 -10.42
CA GLU A 47 -8.66 4.63 -11.11
C GLU A 47 -9.63 3.86 -10.20
N ILE A 48 -9.24 3.66 -8.93
CA ILE A 48 -10.11 3.05 -7.91
C ILE A 48 -11.30 3.97 -7.60
N ASP A 49 -11.05 5.26 -7.37
CA ASP A 49 -12.10 6.25 -7.08
C ASP A 49 -13.08 6.40 -8.27
N ALA A 50 -12.60 6.25 -9.51
CA ALA A 50 -13.42 6.26 -10.72
C ALA A 50 -14.23 4.96 -10.91
N GLY A 51 -13.96 3.90 -10.12
CA GLY A 51 -14.63 2.61 -10.22
C GLY A 51 -14.19 1.76 -11.42
N ASN A 52 -13.08 2.11 -12.08
CA ASN A 52 -12.57 1.37 -13.24
C ASN A 52 -11.92 0.03 -12.85
N VAL A 53 -11.40 -0.05 -11.62
CA VAL A 53 -10.66 -1.19 -11.09
C VAL A 53 -10.90 -1.28 -9.58
N THR A 54 -11.00 -2.51 -9.07
CA THR A 54 -11.13 -2.72 -7.62
C THR A 54 -9.79 -2.57 -6.92
N PHE A 55 -9.82 -2.16 -5.65
CA PHE A 55 -8.61 -2.08 -4.81
C PHE A 55 -7.86 -3.43 -4.78
N ALA A 56 -8.59 -4.53 -4.66
CA ALA A 56 -8.03 -5.87 -4.58
C ALA A 56 -7.31 -6.28 -5.87
N ASP A 57 -7.92 -6.02 -7.04
CA ASP A 57 -7.31 -6.33 -8.33
C ASP A 57 -6.02 -5.53 -8.56
N LEU A 58 -6.05 -4.24 -8.19
CA LEU A 58 -4.89 -3.39 -8.33
C LEU A 58 -3.79 -3.83 -7.37
N ALA A 59 -4.11 -4.04 -6.08
CA ALA A 59 -3.16 -4.53 -5.10
C ALA A 59 -2.52 -5.87 -5.52
N ALA A 60 -3.29 -6.79 -6.12
CA ALA A 60 -2.76 -8.06 -6.61
C ALA A 60 -1.77 -7.89 -7.77
N LYS A 61 -1.94 -6.87 -8.61
CA LYS A 61 -1.10 -6.63 -9.78
C LYS A 61 0.12 -5.76 -9.49
N VAL A 62 -0.05 -4.73 -8.65
CA VAL A 62 0.95 -3.66 -8.49
C VAL A 62 1.57 -3.56 -7.10
N SER A 63 0.98 -4.16 -6.07
CA SER A 63 1.53 -4.04 -4.72
C SER A 63 2.85 -4.81 -4.58
N ASP A 64 3.89 -4.14 -4.10
CA ASP A 64 5.20 -4.70 -3.79
C ASP A 64 5.23 -5.46 -2.44
N CYS A 65 4.07 -5.67 -1.82
CA CYS A 65 3.91 -6.47 -0.62
C CYS A 65 3.45 -7.90 -0.96
N SER A 66 3.83 -8.88 -0.15
CA SER A 66 3.34 -10.26 -0.28
C SER A 66 1.83 -10.41 -0.02
N SER A 67 1.17 -9.40 0.57
CA SER A 67 -0.29 -9.34 0.71
C SER A 67 -1.00 -9.20 -0.64
N ALA A 68 -0.30 -8.85 -1.72
CA ALA A 68 -0.83 -8.79 -3.08
C ALA A 68 -1.61 -10.07 -3.46
N LYS A 69 -1.13 -11.24 -3.05
CA LYS A 69 -1.79 -12.54 -3.29
C LYS A 69 -3.19 -12.66 -2.64
N HIS A 70 -3.51 -11.79 -1.69
CA HIS A 70 -4.80 -11.68 -1.00
C HIS A 70 -5.48 -10.34 -1.28
N GLY A 71 -5.21 -9.72 -2.44
CA GLY A 71 -5.78 -8.42 -2.80
C GLY A 71 -5.35 -7.28 -1.87
N GLY A 72 -4.16 -7.41 -1.28
CA GLY A 72 -3.62 -6.43 -0.34
C GLY A 72 -4.12 -6.57 1.10
N ASP A 73 -4.99 -7.53 1.41
CA ASP A 73 -5.52 -7.73 2.77
C ASP A 73 -4.40 -8.09 3.76
N LEU A 74 -4.34 -7.35 4.87
CA LEU A 74 -3.41 -7.59 5.97
C LEU A 74 -4.06 -8.36 7.12
N GLY A 75 -5.37 -8.62 7.05
CA GLY A 75 -6.12 -9.20 8.15
C GLY A 75 -6.29 -8.21 9.31
N PHE A 76 -6.73 -8.72 10.46
CA PHE A 76 -6.88 -7.90 11.67
C PHE A 76 -5.53 -7.61 12.30
N PHE A 77 -5.32 -6.37 12.68
CA PHE A 77 -4.15 -5.95 13.45
C PHE A 77 -4.54 -4.96 14.53
N GLY A 78 -3.84 -5.06 15.66
CA GLY A 78 -3.93 -4.12 16.78
C GLY A 78 -2.75 -3.15 16.82
N PRO A 79 -2.76 -2.22 17.79
CA PRO A 79 -1.69 -1.25 17.98
C PRO A 79 -0.31 -1.89 18.18
N GLY A 80 0.72 -1.27 17.62
CA GLY A 80 2.11 -1.72 17.69
C GLY A 80 2.46 -2.91 16.78
N LYS A 81 1.54 -3.34 15.90
CA LYS A 81 1.79 -4.42 14.92
C LYS A 81 2.28 -3.90 13.57
N MET A 82 1.92 -2.66 13.23
CA MET A 82 2.30 -2.02 11.97
C MET A 82 3.24 -0.84 12.23
N GLN A 83 3.86 -0.31 11.17
CA GLN A 83 4.64 0.92 11.28
C GLN A 83 3.74 2.08 11.69
N LYS A 84 4.24 2.97 12.54
CA LYS A 84 3.42 4.03 13.16
C LYS A 84 2.64 4.88 12.14
N ALA A 85 3.28 5.30 11.05
CA ALA A 85 2.59 6.06 9.99
C ALA A 85 1.44 5.29 9.33
N PHE A 86 1.63 3.98 9.11
CA PHE A 86 0.59 3.11 8.55
C PHE A 86 -0.54 2.88 9.55
N GLU A 87 -0.19 2.62 10.80
CA GLU A 87 -1.14 2.40 11.88
C GLU A 87 -2.01 3.64 12.10
N ASP A 88 -1.39 4.81 12.31
CA ASP A 88 -2.10 6.08 12.50
C ASP A 88 -3.04 6.35 11.32
N GLY A 89 -2.58 6.08 10.09
CA GLY A 89 -3.41 6.18 8.87
C GLY A 89 -4.60 5.22 8.86
N ALA A 90 -4.39 3.94 9.21
CA ALA A 90 -5.45 2.93 9.18
C ALA A 90 -6.50 3.16 10.27
N PHE A 91 -6.07 3.52 11.49
CA PHE A 91 -6.97 3.76 12.63
C PHE A 91 -7.76 5.07 12.49
N ALA A 92 -7.24 6.05 11.74
CA ALA A 92 -7.95 7.30 11.44
C ALA A 92 -9.07 7.15 10.39
N LEU A 93 -9.07 6.05 9.62
CA LEU A 93 -10.09 5.82 8.58
C LEU A 93 -11.38 5.25 9.18
N GLU A 94 -12.50 5.63 8.57
CA GLU A 94 -13.77 4.94 8.73
C GLU A 94 -13.78 3.62 7.95
N VAL A 95 -14.64 2.68 8.33
CA VAL A 95 -14.79 1.41 7.61
C VAL A 95 -15.30 1.69 6.20
N GLY A 96 -14.59 1.16 5.19
CA GLY A 96 -14.83 1.40 3.77
C GLY A 96 -14.10 2.62 3.21
N ALA A 97 -13.46 3.44 4.05
CA ALA A 97 -12.71 4.61 3.59
C ALA A 97 -11.28 4.25 3.15
N MET A 98 -10.79 4.99 2.17
CA MET A 98 -9.43 4.88 1.63
C MET A 98 -8.59 6.09 2.06
N SER A 99 -7.35 5.86 2.47
CA SER A 99 -6.42 6.93 2.84
C SER A 99 -5.90 7.71 1.64
N GLY A 100 -5.26 8.85 1.92
CA GLY A 100 -4.24 9.41 1.04
C GLY A 100 -2.98 8.54 0.98
N VAL A 101 -1.94 9.09 0.37
CA VAL A 101 -0.61 8.44 0.33
C VAL A 101 0.03 8.50 1.71
N VAL A 102 0.29 7.34 2.29
CA VAL A 102 1.00 7.18 3.56
C VAL A 102 2.44 6.78 3.27
N ASP A 103 3.37 7.57 3.77
CA ASP A 103 4.80 7.32 3.63
C ASP A 103 5.35 6.55 4.83
N SER A 104 6.09 5.48 4.56
CA SER A 104 6.70 4.63 5.60
C SER A 104 8.08 4.15 5.14
N ASP A 105 8.84 3.55 6.06
CA ASP A 105 10.15 2.97 5.72
C ASP A 105 10.04 1.86 4.67
N SER A 106 8.86 1.24 4.53
CA SER A 106 8.63 0.22 3.49
C SER A 106 8.42 0.80 2.10
N GLY A 107 8.09 2.09 1.98
CA GLY A 107 7.66 2.74 0.74
C GLY A 107 6.34 3.50 0.93
N LEU A 108 5.65 3.77 -0.18
CA LEU A 108 4.40 4.52 -0.17
C LEU A 108 3.20 3.58 -0.18
N HIS A 109 2.19 3.92 0.61
CA HIS A 109 1.03 3.09 0.85
C HIS A 109 -0.29 3.84 0.58
N ILE A 110 -1.26 3.11 0.06
CA ILE A 110 -2.68 3.47 0.19
C ILE A 110 -3.32 2.40 1.07
N ILE A 111 -4.14 2.84 2.01
CA ILE A 111 -4.80 1.99 2.99
C ILE A 111 -6.29 2.04 2.71
N LEU A 112 -6.94 0.88 2.65
CA LEU A 112 -8.39 0.75 2.62
C LEU A 112 -8.81 0.03 3.89
N ARG A 113 -9.54 0.70 4.77
CA ARG A 113 -10.06 0.06 5.99
C ARG A 113 -11.27 -0.79 5.63
N THR A 114 -11.24 -2.06 5.99
CA THR A 114 -12.31 -3.04 5.71
C THR A 114 -13.10 -3.45 6.95
N ALA A 115 -12.57 -3.25 8.17
CA ALA A 115 -13.28 -3.37 9.45
C ALA A 115 -12.66 -2.49 10.53
#